data_AF-A0A0Q4FQI7-F1
#
_entry.id   AF-A0A0Q4FQI7-F1
#
_cell.length_a   1.000
_cell.length_b   1.000
_cell.length_c   1.000
_cell.angle_alpha   90.00
_cell.angle_beta   90.00
_cell.angle_gamma   90.00
#
_symmetry.space_group_name_H-M   'P 1'
#
loop_
_entity.id
_entity.type
_entity.pdbx_description
1 polymer ?
#
loop_
_entity_poly.entity_id
_entity_poly.type
_entity_poly.pdbx_seq_one_letter_code
_entity_poly.pdbx_strand_id
1 'polypeptide(L)'
;MSVSEIQLFQILKAKLGEQEAEQLVSYVKDEVKSEFENKREVLATKEDLANSKADIIKWMFIFWIGQIAVTIGFILLFINK
;
A
#
# COMPACT_ATOMS: atom_id res chain seq x y z
N MET A 1 2.99 -0.01 26.33
CA MET A 1 4.29 0.68 26.42
C MET A 1 5.26 -0.04 25.49
N SER A 2 5.66 0.59 24.39
CA SER A 2 6.66 0.06 23.47
C SER A 2 8.04 0.18 24.12
N VAL A 3 8.73 -0.94 24.31
CA VAL A 3 10.12 -0.97 24.78
C VAL A 3 10.99 -0.38 23.67
N SER A 4 11.80 0.64 23.96
CA SER A 4 12.73 1.19 22.95
C SER A 4 13.91 0.24 22.72
N GLU A 5 14.57 0.32 21.55
CA GLU A 5 15.78 -0.48 21.24
C GLU A 5 16.81 -0.46 22.37
N ILE A 6 16.98 0.70 23.00
CA ILE A 6 17.93 0.92 24.10
C ILE A 6 17.50 0.14 25.36
N GLN A 7 16.19 0.10 25.65
CA GLN A 7 15.67 -0.65 26.80
C GLN A 7 15.76 -2.16 26.57
N LEU A 8 15.51 -2.63 25.34
CA LEU A 8 15.68 -4.04 24.98
C LEU A 8 17.14 -4.46 25.12
N PHE A 9 18.07 -3.64 24.61
CA PHE A 9 19.51 -3.87 24.75
C PHE A 9 19.93 -3.95 26.22
N GLN A 10 19.48 -3.02 27.07
CA GLN A 10 19.82 -3.00 28.50
C GLN A 10 19.35 -4.27 29.24
N ILE A 11 18.13 -4.74 28.94
CA ILE A 11 17.57 -5.96 29.53
C ILE A 11 18.37 -7.19 29.09
N LEU A 12 18.72 -7.27 27.81
CA LEU A 12 19.48 -8.39 27.25
C LEU A 12 20.92 -8.39 27.75
N LYS A 13 21.57 -7.22 27.80
CA LYS A 13 22.96 -7.06 28.29
C LYS A 13 23.10 -7.55 29.73
N ALA A 14 22.10 -7.29 30.57
CA ALA A 14 22.09 -7.72 31.98
C ALA A 14 21.98 -9.25 32.16
N LYS A 15 21.54 -10.01 31.14
CA LYS A 15 21.33 -11.46 31.22
C LYS A 15 22.26 -12.28 30.34
N LEU A 16 22.73 -11.73 29.22
CA LEU A 16 23.37 -12.49 28.14
C LEU A 16 24.81 -12.04 27.86
N GLY A 17 25.23 -10.87 28.35
CA GLY A 17 26.49 -10.25 27.93
C GLY A 17 26.26 -9.19 26.84
N GLU A 18 27.28 -8.37 26.61
CA GLU A 18 27.19 -7.21 25.72
C GLU A 18 27.10 -7.60 24.24
N GLN A 19 27.87 -8.62 23.82
CA GLN A 19 27.93 -9.05 22.42
C GLN A 19 26.66 -9.78 21.99
N GLU A 20 26.15 -10.67 22.84
CA GLU A 20 24.94 -11.46 22.61
C GLU A 20 23.70 -10.58 22.61
N ALA A 21 23.66 -9.56 23.48
CA ALA A 21 22.59 -8.58 23.49
C ALA A 21 22.57 -7.73 22.21
N GLU A 22 23.72 -7.29 21.74
CA GLU A 22 23.83 -6.51 20.51
C GLU A 22 23.37 -7.31 19.27
N GLN A 23 23.80 -8.58 19.17
CA GLN A 23 23.37 -9.47 18.08
C GLN A 23 21.85 -9.69 18.08
N LEU A 24 21.24 -9.95 19.25
CA LEU A 24 19.81 -10.17 19.34
C LEU A 24 19.00 -8.89 19.05
N VAL A 25 19.47 -7.73 19.51
CA VAL A 25 18.79 -6.45 19.18
C VAL A 25 18.87 -6.16 17.70
N SER A 26 20.03 -6.39 17.07
CA SER A 26 20.17 -6.23 15.61
C SER A 26 19.26 -7.19 14.86
N TYR A 27 19.26 -8.47 15.23
CA TYR A 27 18.41 -9.48 14.59
C TYR A 27 16.93 -9.13 14.72
N VAL A 28 16.46 -8.76 15.91
CA VAL A 28 15.06 -8.35 16.14
C VAL A 28 14.72 -7.09 15.35
N LYS A 29 15.62 -6.11 15.28
CA LYS A 29 15.43 -4.90 14.48
C LYS A 29 15.27 -5.22 13.00
N ASP A 30 16.15 -6.07 12.47
CA ASP A 30 16.15 -6.46 11.07
C ASP A 30 14.91 -7.30 10.72
N GLU A 31 14.52 -8.24 11.59
CA GLU A 31 13.32 -9.05 11.44
C GLU A 31 12.04 -8.20 11.47
N VAL A 32 11.93 -7.27 12.43
CA VAL A 32 10.78 -6.36 12.53
C VAL A 32 10.70 -5.45 11.30
N LYS A 33 11.84 -4.96 10.79
CA LYS A 33 11.89 -4.16 9.57
C LYS A 33 11.47 -4.97 8.35
N SER A 34 11.96 -6.21 8.23
CA SER A 34 11.60 -7.15 7.16
C SER A 34 10.10 -7.46 7.16
N GLU A 35 9.54 -7.83 8.32
CA GLU A 35 8.10 -8.08 8.49
C GLU A 35 7.25 -6.84 8.20
N PHE A 36 7.75 -5.65 8.55
CA PHE A 36 7.05 -4.40 8.27
C PHE A 36 7.05 -4.07 6.77
N GLU A 37 8.17 -4.21 6.06
CA GLU A 37 8.23 -4.01 4.60
C GLU A 37 7.38 -5.05 3.87
N ASN A 38 7.43 -6.33 4.26
CA ASN A 38 6.58 -7.38 3.70
C ASN A 38 5.09 -7.09 3.89
N LYS A 39 4.68 -6.62 5.07
CA LYS A 39 3.28 -6.23 5.31
C LYS A 39 2.92 -4.95 4.57
N ARG A 40 3.86 -4.01 4.41
CA ARG A 40 3.64 -2.76 3.67
C ARG A 40 3.33 -3.02 2.18
N GLU A 41 3.90 -4.05 1.57
CA GLU A 41 3.54 -4.47 0.21
C GLU A 41 2.10 -5.03 0.12
N VAL A 42 1.59 -5.64 1.20
CA VAL A 42 0.21 -6.16 1.26
C VAL A 42 -0.81 -5.07 1.62
N LEU A 43 -0.36 -4.01 2.31
CA LEU A 43 -1.19 -2.87 2.66
C LEU A 43 -1.31 -1.95 1.45
N ALA A 44 -2.48 -1.95 0.81
CA ALA A 44 -2.81 -0.97 -0.23
C ALA A 44 -2.49 0.44 0.30
N THR A 45 -1.45 1.06 -0.26
CA THR A 45 -1.00 2.37 0.19
C THR A 45 -2.02 3.42 -0.24
N LYS A 46 -1.99 4.59 0.40
CA LYS A 46 -2.83 5.72 -0.02
C LYS A 46 -2.57 6.09 -1.49
N GLU A 47 -1.35 5.84 -1.97
CA GLU A 47 -0.93 6.04 -3.35
C GLU A 47 -1.58 5.02 -4.30
N ASP A 48 -1.59 3.72 -3.95
CA ASP A 48 -2.25 2.69 -4.75
C ASP A 48 -3.75 2.96 -4.91
N LEU A 49 -4.40 3.40 -3.83
CA LEU A 49 -5.81 3.78 -3.86
C LEU A 49 -6.04 5.03 -4.71
N ALA A 50 -5.13 6.01 -4.67
CA ALA A 50 -5.22 7.21 -5.50
C ALA A 50 -5.04 6.88 -6.98
N ASN A 51 -4.06 6.02 -7.31
CA ASN A 51 -3.82 5.53 -8.67
C ASN A 51 -5.04 4.76 -9.21
N SER A 52 -5.60 3.85 -8.41
CA SER A 52 -6.81 3.10 -8.78
C SER A 52 -8.02 4.03 -9.03
N LYS A 53 -8.23 5.05 -8.18
CA LYS A 53 -9.27 6.06 -8.40
C LYS A 53 -9.04 6.85 -9.68
N ALA A 54 -7.80 7.25 -9.96
CA ALA A 54 -7.46 7.99 -11.17
C ALA A 54 -7.71 7.15 -12.45
N ASP A 55 -7.41 5.86 -12.42
CA ASP A 55 -7.69 4.95 -13.53
C ASP A 55 -9.19 4.75 -13.74
N ILE A 56 -9.97 4.57 -12.67
CA ILE A 56 -11.44 4.50 -12.75
C ILE A 56 -12.02 5.77 -13.39
N ILE A 57 -11.56 6.94 -12.97
CA ILE A 57 -12.00 8.23 -13.53
C ILE A 57 -11.65 8.32 -15.02
N LYS A 58 -10.44 7.94 -15.42
CA LYS A 58 -10.03 7.90 -16.84
C LYS A 58 -10.95 6.99 -17.66
N TRP A 59 -11.25 5.79 -17.17
CA TRP A 59 -12.15 4.86 -17.85
C TRP A 59 -13.59 5.36 -17.95
N MET A 60 -14.08 6.11 -16.96
CA MET A 60 -15.41 6.72 -17.01
C MET A 60 -15.55 7.72 -18.17
N PHE A 61 -14.51 8.50 -18.48
CA PHE A 61 -14.56 9.42 -19.63
C PHE A 61 -14.65 8.69 -20.97
N ILE A 62 -13.85 7.63 -21.17
CA ILE A 62 -13.89 6.82 -22.38
C ILE A 62 -15.29 6.18 -22.54
N PHE A 63 -15.81 5.63 -21.45
CA PHE A 63 -17.14 5.04 -21.43
C PHE A 63 -18.22 6.08 -21.78
N TRP A 64 -18.19 7.27 -21.18
CA TRP A 64 -19.17 8.33 -21.46
C TRP A 64 -19.11 8.85 -22.89
N ILE A 65 -17.92 9.00 -23.49
CA ILE A 65 -17.80 9.37 -24.91
C ILE A 65 -18.44 8.30 -25.78
N GLY A 66 -18.20 7.02 -25.48
CA GLY A 66 -18.86 5.91 -26.17
C GLY A 66 -20.38 5.94 -26.02
N GLN A 67 -20.90 6.18 -24.82
CA GLN A 67 -22.35 6.31 -24.57
C GLN A 67 -22.97 7.47 -25.36
N ILE A 68 -22.31 8.63 -25.43
CA ILE A 68 -22.77 9.78 -26.22
C ILE A 68 -22.83 9.41 -27.70
N ALA A 69 -21.78 8.80 -28.25
CA ALA A 69 -21.74 8.39 -29.65
C ALA A 69 -22.85 7.39 -30.00
N VAL A 70 -23.07 6.40 -29.14
CA VAL A 70 -24.16 5.41 -29.30
C VAL A 70 -25.53 6.08 -29.23
N THR A 71 -25.74 6.98 -28.25
CA THR A 71 -27.01 7.68 -28.08
C THR A 71 -27.32 8.57 -29.29
N ILE A 72 -26.33 9.30 -29.80
CA ILE A 72 -26.46 10.10 -31.03
C ILE A 72 -26.79 9.20 -32.22
N GLY A 73 -26.08 8.06 -32.35
CA GLY A 73 -26.35 7.08 -33.40
C GLY A 73 -27.79 6.56 -33.37
N PHE A 74 -28.30 6.25 -32.18
CA PHE A 74 -29.71 5.86 -32.01
C PHE A 74 -30.66 6.98 -32.39
N ILE A 75 -30.45 8.21 -31.90
CA ILE A 75 -31.31 9.36 -32.21
C ILE A 75 -31.37 9.60 -33.73
N LEU A 76 -30.22 9.61 -34.41
CA LEU A 76 -30.16 9.79 -35.86
C LEU A 76 -30.88 8.66 -36.61
N LEU A 77 -30.72 7.41 -36.17
CA LEU A 77 -31.40 6.26 -36.77
C LEU A 77 -32.92 6.33 -36.63
N PHE A 78 -33.44 6.88 -35.52
CA PHE A 78 -34.88 7.09 -35.33
C PHE A 78 -35.42 8.33 -36.07
N ILE A 79 -34.60 9.35 -36.32
CA ILE A 79 -35.00 10.56 -37.08
C ILE A 79 -34.94 10.32 -38.60
N ASN A 80 -33.98 9.51 -39.09
CA ASN A 80 -33.85 9.15 -40.51
C ASN A 80 -34.74 7.97 -40.94
N LYS A 81 -35.73 7.60 -40.12
CA LYS A 81 -36.70 6.54 -40.41
C LYS A 81 -38.08 7.15 -40.61
#